data_AF-A0A5P1EJE6-F1
#
_entry.id   AF-A0A5P1EJE6-F1
#
_cell.length_a   1.000
_cell.length_b   1.000
_cell.length_c   1.000
_cell.angle_alpha   90.00
_cell.angle_beta   90.00
_cell.angle_gamma   90.00
#
_symmetry.space_group_name_H-M   'P 1'
#
loop_
_entity.id
_entity.type
_entity.pdbx_description
1 polymer ?
#
loop_
_entity_poly.entity_id
_entity_poly.type
_entity_poly.pdbx_seq_one_letter_code
_entity_poly.pdbx_strand_id
1 'polypeptide(L)'
;MGLAAEGKGLLAGAAGISSRGPNYHTPEIVKPDVTTPGIKIHRSMDSLVSPSELNFDPSRTEFNISSQTSISCPHESSIAALLRQRLPDWSPAAIKSTITTTANNIDNSGKPSQDLASMSTPFDIGAGHINTN
;
A
#
# COMPACT_ATOMS: atom_id res chain seq x y z
N MET A 1 0.53 14.62 -18.89
CA MET A 1 1.78 15.18 -18.32
C MET A 1 2.28 14.19 -17.29
N GLY A 2 3.25 13.36 -17.68
CA GLY A 2 3.75 12.27 -16.86
C GLY A 2 4.73 12.79 -15.80
N LEU A 3 4.54 12.36 -14.56
CA LEU A 3 5.65 12.30 -13.61
C LEU A 3 6.14 10.85 -13.57
N ALA A 4 7.17 10.60 -14.38
CA ALA A 4 8.07 9.49 -14.15
C ALA A 4 8.78 9.76 -12.82
N ALA A 5 8.45 8.98 -11.79
CA ALA A 5 9.35 8.82 -10.65
C ALA A 5 10.56 8.00 -11.16
N GLU A 6 11.63 8.73 -11.50
CA GLU A 6 12.96 8.23 -11.79
C GLU A 6 13.52 7.42 -10.61
N GLY A 7 14.36 6.44 -10.94
CA GLY A 7 14.88 5.44 -10.02
C GLY A 7 15.76 6.00 -8.92
N LYS A 8 15.22 6.04 -7.71
CA LYS A 8 15.94 5.89 -6.44
C LYS A 8 15.09 4.97 -5.56
N GLY A 9 15.75 4.07 -4.84
CA GLY A 9 15.15 2.90 -4.18
C GLY A 9 13.81 3.16 -3.52
N LEU A 10 12.91 2.18 -3.65
CA LEU A 10 11.56 2.09 -3.09
C LEU A 10 11.36 3.07 -1.93
N LEU A 11 10.84 4.26 -2.23
CA LEU A 11 10.55 5.29 -1.24
C LEU A 11 9.52 4.69 -0.27
N ALA A 12 9.91 4.45 0.97
CA ALA A 12 8.97 4.11 2.02
C ALA A 12 8.21 5.39 2.35
N GLY A 13 7.10 5.61 1.65
CA GLY A 13 6.39 6.89 1.65
C GLY A 13 5.00 6.72 1.08
N ALA A 14 4.10 7.62 1.46
CA ALA A 14 2.78 7.65 0.83
C ALA A 14 2.92 8.02 -0.65
N ALA A 15 2.18 7.34 -1.51
CA ALA A 15 2.08 7.75 -2.90
C ALA A 15 1.21 9.00 -3.02
N GLY A 16 1.47 9.87 -3.99
CA GLY A 16 0.66 11.08 -4.21
C GLY A 16 -0.83 10.82 -4.49
N ILE A 17 -1.18 9.59 -4.93
CA ILE A 17 -2.56 9.14 -5.15
C ILE A 17 -3.23 8.54 -3.90
N SER A 18 -2.49 8.41 -2.80
CA SER A 18 -3.01 7.88 -1.54
C SER A 18 -3.89 8.92 -0.86
N SER A 19 -5.05 8.49 -0.37
CA SER A 19 -5.85 9.33 0.53
C SER A 19 -5.12 9.51 1.84
N ARG A 20 -5.27 10.69 2.44
CA ARG A 20 -4.65 11.07 3.70
C ARG A 20 -5.71 11.32 4.76
N GLY A 21 -5.33 11.16 6.02
CA GLY A 21 -6.13 11.61 7.15
C GLY A 21 -6.21 13.13 7.27
N PRO A 22 -6.89 13.65 8.31
CA PRO A 22 -7.52 12.89 9.40
C PRO A 22 -8.83 12.21 8.98
N ASN A 23 -9.32 11.31 9.83
CA ASN A 23 -10.67 10.79 9.70
C ASN A 23 -11.68 11.87 10.11
N TYR A 24 -12.45 12.39 9.16
CA TYR A 24 -13.42 13.47 9.41
C TYR A 24 -14.62 13.05 10.27
N HIS A 25 -14.94 11.75 10.35
CA HIS A 25 -16.07 11.26 11.16
C HIS A 25 -15.68 11.03 12.61
N THR A 26 -14.47 10.51 12.84
CA THR A 26 -13.93 10.25 14.18
C THR A 26 -12.46 10.69 14.22
N PRO A 27 -12.18 12.00 14.40
CA PRO A 27 -10.82 12.56 14.34
C PRO A 27 -9.86 11.99 15.38
N GLU A 28 -10.41 11.43 16.46
CA GLU A 28 -9.69 10.75 17.54
C GLU A 28 -8.99 9.46 17.08
N ILE A 29 -9.47 8.88 15.96
CA ILE A 29 -8.94 7.65 15.37
C ILE A 29 -8.14 8.00 14.12
N VAL A 30 -6.82 7.85 14.21
CA VAL A 30 -5.90 8.10 13.10
C VAL A 30 -6.18 7.15 11.93
N LYS A 31 -6.16 7.70 10.71
CA LYS A 31 -6.23 6.96 9.44
C LYS A 31 -5.22 7.55 8.44
N PRO A 32 -4.61 6.73 7.56
CA PRO A 32 -4.75 5.27 7.45
C PRO A 32 -4.14 4.50 8.64
N ASP A 33 -4.39 3.19 8.75
CA ASP A 33 -3.85 2.39 9.87
C ASP A 33 -2.39 1.94 9.61
N VAL A 34 -2.10 1.53 8.38
CA VAL A 34 -0.79 1.01 7.90
C VAL A 34 -0.65 1.30 6.41
N THR A 35 0.55 1.06 5.87
CA THR A 35 0.88 1.21 4.44
C THR A 35 1.43 -0.10 3.87
N THR A 36 1.07 -0.38 2.62
CA THR A 36 1.59 -1.50 1.83
C THR A 36 1.89 -1.10 0.38
N PRO A 37 2.69 -1.89 -0.36
CA PRO A 37 3.02 -1.59 -1.75
C PRO A 37 1.77 -1.47 -2.63
N GLY A 38 1.64 -0.35 -3.35
CA GLY A 38 0.53 -0.09 -4.29
C GLY A 38 0.95 0.65 -5.55
N ILE A 39 2.24 0.92 -5.74
CA ILE A 39 2.79 1.66 -6.88
C ILE A 39 3.69 0.74 -7.70
N LYS A 40 3.51 0.77 -9.02
CA LYS A 40 4.25 -0.04 -10.00
C LYS A 40 4.26 -1.53 -9.63
N ILE A 41 3.11 -2.06 -9.26
CA ILE A 41 2.92 -3.48 -8.93
C ILE A 41 2.63 -4.26 -10.20
N HIS A 42 3.38 -5.34 -10.42
CA HIS A 42 3.14 -6.30 -11.48
C HIS A 42 2.01 -7.24 -11.06
N ARG A 43 0.89 -7.21 -11.78
CA ARG A 43 -0.30 -8.01 -11.48
C ARG A 43 -0.88 -8.64 -12.73
N SER A 44 -1.62 -9.72 -12.52
CA SER A 44 -2.40 -10.32 -13.58
C SER A 44 -3.53 -9.38 -14.03
N MET A 45 -3.86 -9.50 -15.30
CA MET A 45 -5.03 -8.86 -15.91
C MET A 45 -5.69 -9.82 -16.89
N ASP A 46 -6.96 -9.57 -17.18
CA ASP A 46 -7.69 -10.31 -18.19
C ASP A 46 -7.11 -9.98 -19.59
N SER A 47 -6.75 -11.02 -20.35
CA SER A 47 -6.23 -10.89 -21.71
C SER A 47 -7.27 -10.38 -22.71
N LEU A 48 -8.54 -10.25 -22.31
CA LEU A 48 -9.61 -9.62 -23.09
C LEU A 48 -9.62 -8.09 -22.97
N VAL A 49 -8.95 -7.53 -21.96
CA VAL A 49 -8.87 -6.09 -21.72
C VAL A 49 -7.52 -5.58 -22.24
N SER A 50 -7.49 -4.37 -22.81
CA SER A 50 -6.22 -3.76 -23.21
C SER A 50 -5.47 -3.22 -21.98
N PRO A 51 -4.13 -3.34 -21.90
CA PRO A 51 -3.39 -2.83 -20.76
C PRO A 51 -3.45 -1.29 -20.64
N SER A 52 -3.75 -0.59 -21.74
CA SER A 52 -4.00 0.85 -21.75
C SER A 52 -5.41 1.23 -21.28
N GLU A 53 -6.31 0.27 -21.09
CA GLU A 53 -7.75 0.44 -20.81
C GLU A 53 -8.49 1.28 -21.89
N LEU A 54 -7.88 1.43 -23.07
CA LEU A 54 -8.44 2.12 -24.22
C LEU A 54 -9.09 1.12 -25.17
N ASN A 55 -10.32 1.41 -25.61
CA ASN A 55 -11.10 0.56 -26.51
C ASN A 55 -10.44 0.32 -27.88
N PHE A 56 -9.54 1.21 -28.29
CA PHE A 56 -8.85 1.13 -29.59
C PHE A 56 -7.46 0.49 -29.52
N ASP A 57 -7.00 0.09 -28.32
CA ASP A 57 -5.71 -0.60 -28.16
C ASP A 57 -5.89 -2.11 -28.40
N PRO A 58 -5.28 -2.66 -29.47
CA PRO A 58 -5.37 -4.09 -29.77
C PRO A 58 -4.44 -4.94 -28.90
N SER A 59 -3.54 -4.33 -28.12
CA SER A 59 -2.55 -5.04 -27.32
C SER A 59 -3.22 -5.88 -26.24
N ARG A 60 -2.81 -7.15 -26.13
CA ARG A 60 -3.25 -8.08 -25.09
C ARG A 60 -2.04 -8.55 -24.28
N THR A 61 -2.22 -8.72 -22.98
CA THR A 61 -1.21 -9.25 -22.07
C THR A 61 -1.92 -9.91 -20.89
N GLU A 62 -1.30 -10.93 -20.30
CA GLU A 62 -1.81 -11.58 -19.09
C GLU A 62 -1.38 -10.82 -17.81
N PHE A 63 -0.43 -9.89 -17.96
CA PHE A 63 0.12 -9.10 -16.85
C PHE A 63 0.28 -7.62 -17.21
N ASN A 64 0.09 -6.76 -16.22
CA ASN A 64 0.31 -5.33 -16.33
C ASN A 64 0.98 -4.77 -15.08
N ILE A 65 1.69 -3.65 -15.24
CA ILE A 65 2.25 -2.88 -14.14
C ILE A 65 1.29 -1.71 -13.86
N SER A 66 0.69 -1.70 -12.68
CA SER A 66 -0.32 -0.69 -12.32
C SER A 66 -0.05 -0.07 -10.96
N SER A 67 -0.62 1.11 -10.73
CA SER A 67 -0.43 1.90 -9.51
C SER A 67 -1.79 2.40 -9.01
N GLN A 68 -2.24 1.88 -7.87
CA GLN A 68 -3.52 2.25 -7.25
C GLN A 68 -3.54 1.82 -5.77
N THR A 69 -4.25 2.56 -4.92
CA THR A 69 -4.47 2.17 -3.51
C THR A 69 -5.27 0.87 -3.37
N SER A 70 -6.13 0.56 -4.34
CA SER A 70 -6.86 -0.72 -4.40
C SER A 70 -5.94 -1.93 -4.53
N ILE A 71 -4.71 -1.75 -5.05
CA ILE A 71 -3.70 -2.80 -5.21
C ILE A 71 -2.91 -3.01 -3.91
N SER A 72 -2.90 -2.04 -3.00
CA SER A 72 -2.40 -2.21 -1.62
C SER A 72 -3.29 -3.13 -0.79
N CYS A 73 -4.63 -3.02 -0.94
CA CYS A 73 -5.60 -3.82 -0.20
C CYS A 73 -5.40 -5.35 -0.25
N PRO A 74 -5.18 -6.00 -1.42
CA PRO A 74 -4.93 -7.44 -1.47
C PRO A 74 -3.67 -7.85 -0.71
N HIS A 75 -2.61 -7.04 -0.69
CA HIS A 75 -1.42 -7.32 0.11
C HIS A 75 -1.75 -7.37 1.61
N GLU A 76 -2.47 -6.37 2.13
CA GLU A 76 -2.89 -6.32 3.54
C GLU A 76 -3.79 -7.50 3.90
N SER A 77 -4.80 -7.78 3.06
CA SER A 77 -5.74 -8.86 3.30
C SER A 77 -5.07 -10.24 3.28
N SER A 78 -4.05 -10.45 2.43
CA SER A 78 -3.29 -11.70 2.39
C SER A 78 -2.50 -11.94 3.69
N ILE A 79 -1.87 -10.90 4.24
CA ILE A 79 -1.12 -10.97 5.50
C ILE A 79 -2.09 -11.26 6.65
N ALA A 80 -3.23 -10.58 6.68
CA ALA A 80 -4.27 -10.85 7.67
C ALA A 80 -4.81 -12.29 7.57
N ALA A 81 -4.97 -12.82 6.35
CA ALA A 81 -5.40 -14.21 6.13
C ALA A 81 -4.36 -15.22 6.63
N LEU A 82 -3.07 -14.99 6.37
CA LEU A 82 -1.99 -15.84 6.88
C LEU A 82 -1.93 -15.83 8.42
N LEU A 83 -2.10 -14.65 9.03
CA LEU A 83 -2.20 -14.53 10.49
C LEU A 83 -3.41 -15.29 11.02
N ARG A 84 -4.57 -15.17 10.37
CA ARG A 84 -5.79 -15.91 10.75
C ARG A 84 -5.62 -17.43 10.60
N GLN A 85 -4.89 -17.89 9.58
CA GLN A 85 -4.60 -19.30 9.39
C GLN A 85 -3.68 -19.85 10.50
N ARG A 86 -2.65 -19.09 10.87
CA ARG A 86 -1.67 -19.50 11.90
C ARG A 86 -2.21 -19.34 13.33
N LEU A 87 -3.09 -18.37 13.55
CA LEU A 87 -3.60 -17.96 14.86
C LEU A 87 -5.14 -17.89 14.80
N PRO A 88 -5.84 -19.03 14.67
CA PRO A 88 -7.29 -19.07 14.43
C PRO A 88 -8.13 -18.49 15.57
N ASP A 89 -7.60 -18.47 16.79
CA ASP A 89 -8.30 -17.94 17.98
C ASP A 89 -8.20 -16.41 18.09
N TRP A 90 -7.33 -15.76 17.32
CA TRP A 90 -7.14 -14.32 17.38
C TRP A 90 -8.32 -13.56 16.78
N SER A 91 -8.84 -12.57 17.51
CA SER A 91 -9.89 -11.69 17.01
C SER A 91 -9.38 -10.83 15.82
N PRO A 92 -10.27 -10.31 14.97
CA PRO A 92 -9.88 -9.36 13.92
C PRO A 92 -9.13 -8.14 14.46
N ALA A 93 -9.50 -7.68 15.67
CA ALA A 93 -8.81 -6.59 16.36
C ALA A 93 -7.39 -6.98 16.78
N ALA A 94 -7.16 -8.22 17.24
CA ALA A 94 -5.83 -8.72 17.58
C ALA A 94 -4.94 -8.80 16.32
N ILE A 95 -5.46 -9.34 15.21
CA ILE A 95 -4.74 -9.40 13.94
C ILE A 95 -4.36 -8.00 13.45
N LYS A 96 -5.32 -7.06 13.45
CA LYS A 96 -5.08 -5.67 13.10
C LYS A 96 -4.02 -5.05 14.01
N SER A 97 -4.15 -5.24 15.33
CA SER A 97 -3.21 -4.69 16.31
C SER A 97 -1.80 -5.16 16.03
N THR A 98 -1.58 -6.46 15.82
CA THR A 98 -0.26 -6.99 15.52
C THR A 98 0.33 -6.36 14.27
N ILE A 99 -0.43 -6.35 13.16
CA ILE A 99 0.01 -5.73 11.90
C ILE A 99 0.42 -4.26 12.10
N THR A 100 -0.38 -3.48 12.84
CA THR A 100 -0.10 -2.07 13.08
C THR A 100 1.09 -1.87 14.01
N THR A 101 1.20 -2.63 15.10
CA THR A 101 2.28 -2.45 16.09
C THR A 101 3.65 -2.97 15.64
N THR A 102 3.69 -3.87 14.65
CA THR A 102 4.95 -4.38 14.09
C THR A 102 5.38 -3.62 12.83
N ALA A 103 4.57 -2.68 12.33
CA ALA A 103 4.88 -1.88 11.15
C ALA A 103 6.13 -1.01 11.36
N ASN A 104 6.89 -0.82 10.27
CA ASN A 104 8.13 -0.04 10.26
C ASN A 104 7.91 1.30 9.56
N ASN A 105 8.29 2.39 10.23
CA ASN A 105 8.30 3.74 9.67
C ASN A 105 9.67 4.14 9.11
N ILE A 106 10.62 3.20 9.06
CA ILE A 106 11.98 3.40 8.55
C ILE A 106 12.10 2.78 7.15
N ASP A 107 12.71 3.53 6.24
CA ASP A 107 13.00 3.10 4.88
C ASP A 107 14.21 2.14 4.82
N ASN A 108 14.47 1.59 3.64
CA ASN A 108 15.60 0.68 3.43
C ASN A 108 16.98 1.36 3.60
N SER A 109 17.04 2.68 3.71
CA SER A 109 18.25 3.46 3.97
C SER A 109 18.45 3.76 5.46
N GLY A 110 17.60 3.24 6.34
CA GLY A 110 17.64 3.51 7.78
C GLY A 110 17.12 4.90 8.15
N LYS A 111 16.42 5.59 7.23
CA LYS A 111 15.87 6.92 7.44
C LYS A 111 14.36 6.83 7.64
N PRO A 112 13.75 7.77 8.36
CA PRO A 112 12.29 7.83 8.42
C PRO A 112 11.67 7.95 7.04
N SER A 113 10.50 7.33 6.89
CA SER A 113 9.69 7.36 5.68
C SER A 113 9.41 8.80 5.22
N GLN A 114 9.46 9.02 3.91
CA GLN A 114 9.31 10.34 3.30
C GLN A 114 8.11 10.37 2.37
N ASP A 115 7.24 11.36 2.54
CA ASP A 115 6.21 11.72 1.57
C ASP A 115 6.70 12.91 0.74
N LEU A 116 6.90 12.67 -0.56
CA LEU A 116 7.49 13.63 -1.50
C LEU A 116 8.86 14.14 -1.01
N ALA A 117 8.93 15.39 -0.54
CA ALA A 117 10.15 16.04 -0.05
C ALA A 117 10.11 16.29 1.47
N SER A 118 9.17 15.67 2.19
CA SER A 118 8.94 15.87 3.62
C SER A 118 8.82 14.54 4.34
N MET A 119 8.98 14.57 5.65
CA MET A 119 8.81 13.41 6.52
C MET A 119 7.36 12.96 6.52
N SER A 120 7.10 11.67 6.35
CA SER A 120 5.74 11.14 6.43
C SER A 120 5.20 11.25 7.86
N THR A 121 3.91 11.60 7.96
CA THR A 121 3.16 11.66 9.21
C THR A 121 2.26 10.43 9.36
N PRO A 122 1.70 10.18 10.56
CA PRO A 122 0.69 9.12 10.74
C PRO A 122 -0.57 9.30 9.86
N PHE A 123 -0.87 10.51 9.40
CA PHE A 123 -1.97 10.74 8.46
C PHE A 123 -1.62 10.37 7.01
N ASP A 124 -0.34 10.13 6.71
CA ASP A 124 0.13 9.69 5.41
C ASP A 124 0.29 8.17 5.34
N ILE A 125 0.91 7.58 6.38
CA ILE A 125 1.31 6.17 6.37
C ILE A 125 0.81 5.33 7.56
N GLY A 126 -0.01 5.90 8.45
CA GLY A 126 -0.42 5.22 9.67
C GLY A 126 0.77 4.85 10.56
N ALA A 127 0.82 3.61 11.02
CA ALA A 127 1.97 3.09 11.76
C ALA A 127 3.21 2.81 10.88
N GLY A 128 3.08 2.83 9.55
CA GLY A 128 4.17 2.60 8.61
C GLY A 128 3.96 1.38 7.71
N HIS A 129 5.05 0.91 7.11
CA HIS A 129 5.06 -0.24 6.21
C HIS A 129 4.89 -1.56 6.98
N ILE A 130 4.00 -2.44 6.54
CA ILE A 130 3.80 -3.74 7.22
C ILE A 130 5.10 -4.54 7.25
N ASN A 131 5.45 -5.06 8.43
CA ASN A 131 6.54 -6.01 8.62
C ASN A 131 5.98 -7.41 8.91
N THR A 132 6.45 -8.40 8.15
CA THR A 132 5.95 -9.79 8.22
C THR A 132 6.89 -10.76 8.94
N ASN A 133 8.07 -10.32 9.37
CA ASN A 133 9.06 -11.13 10.09
C ASN A 133 9.00 -10.87 11.59
#